data_AF-A4J2X8-F1
#
_entry.id   AF-A4J2X8-F1
#
_cell.length_a   1.000
_cell.length_b   1.000
_cell.length_c   1.000
_cell.angle_alpha   90.00
_cell.angle_beta   90.00
_cell.angle_gamma   90.00
#
_symmetry.space_group_name_H-M   'P 1'
#
loop_
_entity.id
_entity.type
_entity.pdbx_description
1 polymer ?
#
loop_
_entity_poly.entity_id
_entity_poly.type
_entity_poly.pdbx_seq_one_letter_code
_entity_poly.pdbx_strand_id
1 'polypeptide(L)'
;MKAEQQSICPPYVPKSDSSNNYEGKNVNKRKKGETVLAVAKLLIRDFTIERSEMASICGISSQEISSAVKKIEKSLRQGHLLIGLSEQENETLKDCLELRDRNKRYSEDLLIRSVARILLKDHLLTGNQIANELNEKTMNISRAIKKIKERVGYDLDPLEDIDEPIGISGLSQRENEELLYKITTREKEIEAEKRRRQQERELEIANRESMRDINIRSRNKKVCKKPATISDEGLADWNRMHYDPQTGQVRGMQYDIKTKKVLDHSYLGRLPADMPRRYPKKQIAAQLSTPDSYLIPGVPPKGSGTAAGRRRIGVMQLS
;
A
#
# COMPACT_ATOMS: atom_id res chain seq x y z
N MET A 1 4.03 0.24 83.28
CA MET A 1 5.42 -0.24 83.19
C MET A 1 5.76 -0.38 81.71
N LYS A 2 6.77 0.35 81.26
CA LYS A 2 7.05 0.65 79.85
C LYS A 2 7.91 -0.44 79.23
N ALA A 3 7.61 -0.77 77.98
CA ALA A 3 8.35 -1.72 77.15
C ALA A 3 9.69 -1.11 76.70
N GLU A 4 10.78 -1.84 76.92
CA GLU A 4 12.12 -1.50 76.45
C GLU A 4 12.26 -1.93 74.98
N GLN A 5 12.44 -0.95 74.09
CA GLN A 5 12.84 -1.17 72.71
C GLN A 5 14.37 -1.32 72.66
N GLN A 6 14.84 -2.49 72.23
CA GLN A 6 16.24 -2.73 71.90
C GLN A 6 16.55 -2.12 70.53
N SER A 7 17.31 -1.03 70.54
CA SER A 7 17.90 -0.41 69.34
C SER A 7 19.23 -1.08 69.03
N ILE A 8 19.30 -1.78 67.90
CA ILE A 8 20.53 -2.34 67.33
C ILE A 8 21.09 -1.30 66.37
N CYS A 9 22.02 -0.47 66.85
CA CYS A 9 22.93 0.30 66.01
C CYS A 9 24.38 -0.01 66.43
N PRO A 10 25.22 -0.57 65.55
CA PRO A 10 26.65 -0.68 65.84
C PRO A 10 27.29 0.73 65.87
N PRO A 11 28.35 0.94 66.68
CA PRO A 11 28.92 2.26 66.90
C PRO A 11 29.59 2.80 65.63
N TYR A 12 29.31 4.07 65.35
CA TYR A 12 29.94 4.87 64.32
C TYR A 12 31.45 4.98 64.60
N VAL A 13 32.27 4.37 63.75
CA VAL A 13 33.73 4.56 63.76
C VAL A 13 34.03 5.87 63.03
N PRO A 14 34.58 6.90 63.68
CA PRO A 14 35.04 8.09 62.99
C PRO A 14 36.19 7.69 62.07
N LYS A 15 36.04 7.89 60.76
CA LYS A 15 37.18 7.85 59.85
C LYS A 15 38.11 8.98 60.28
N SER A 16 39.23 8.60 60.89
CA SER A 16 40.38 9.45 61.11
C SER A 16 40.75 10.15 59.80
N ASP A 17 40.83 11.48 59.86
CA ASP A 17 41.42 12.33 58.83
C ASP A 17 42.86 11.87 58.56
N SER A 18 43.01 10.99 57.57
CA SER A 18 44.29 10.77 56.91
C SER A 18 44.31 11.62 55.65
N SER A 19 44.83 12.82 55.84
CA SER A 19 45.66 13.50 54.85
C SER A 19 46.53 12.46 54.12
N ASN A 20 46.24 12.19 52.84
CA ASN A 20 47.23 11.94 51.79
C ASN A 20 46.57 11.61 50.44
N ASN A 21 47.22 12.12 49.38
CA ASN A 21 47.09 11.78 47.96
C ASN A 21 46.05 12.52 47.10
N TYR A 22 46.34 13.79 46.83
CA TYR A 22 45.86 14.52 45.64
C TYR A 22 46.62 14.17 44.34
N GLU A 23 47.58 13.25 44.34
CA GLU A 23 48.46 13.00 43.18
C GLU A 23 47.88 12.02 42.14
N GLY A 24 46.97 11.11 42.51
CA GLY A 24 46.46 10.07 41.60
C GLY A 24 45.56 10.58 40.47
N LYS A 25 44.91 11.75 40.62
CA LYS A 25 44.02 12.31 39.60
C LYS A 25 44.78 12.96 38.43
N ASN A 26 46.00 13.44 38.65
CA ASN A 26 46.76 14.17 37.62
C ASN A 26 47.58 13.25 36.70
N VAL A 27 48.08 12.12 37.22
CA VAL A 27 48.83 11.14 36.40
C VAL A 27 47.94 10.56 35.29
N ASN A 28 46.68 10.22 35.62
CA ASN A 28 45.72 9.72 34.64
C ASN A 28 45.28 10.79 33.64
N LYS A 29 45.30 12.08 34.00
CA LYS A 29 44.99 13.18 33.07
C LYS A 29 46.14 13.43 32.10
N ARG A 30 47.40 13.39 32.55
CA ARG A 30 48.59 13.55 31.69
C ARG A 30 48.69 12.44 30.65
N LYS A 31 48.57 11.17 31.08
CA LYS A 31 48.52 10.02 30.15
C LYS A 31 47.41 10.15 29.11
N LYS A 32 46.21 10.61 29.52
CA LYS A 32 45.09 10.86 28.59
C LYS A 32 45.37 12.00 27.60
N GLY A 33 46.10 13.04 28.01
CA GLY A 33 46.50 14.14 27.12
C GLY A 33 47.52 13.68 26.07
N GLU A 34 48.52 12.91 26.50
CA GLU A 34 49.53 12.29 25.63
C GLU A 34 48.88 11.34 24.61
N THR A 35 47.93 10.51 25.03
CA THR A 35 47.15 9.64 24.13
C THR A 35 46.40 10.45 23.08
N VAL A 36 45.71 11.53 23.48
CA VAL A 36 44.96 12.39 22.56
C VAL A 36 45.90 13.01 21.52
N LEU A 37 47.07 13.50 21.96
CA LEU A 37 48.06 14.09 21.07
C LEU A 37 48.66 13.05 20.11
N ALA A 38 48.98 11.85 20.59
CA ALA A 38 49.51 10.76 19.77
C ALA A 38 48.50 10.34 18.69
N VAL A 39 47.22 10.19 19.06
CA VAL A 39 46.14 9.88 18.11
C VAL A 39 45.97 11.00 17.08
N ALA A 40 46.04 12.27 17.50
CA ALA A 40 45.96 13.40 16.58
C ALA A 40 47.10 13.39 15.55
N LYS A 41 48.34 13.11 15.97
CA LYS A 41 49.49 12.99 15.06
C LYS A 41 49.35 11.82 14.07
N LEU A 42 48.78 10.70 14.51
CA LEU A 42 48.49 9.59 13.60
C LEU A 42 47.44 9.96 12.54
N LEU A 43 46.38 10.67 12.94
CA LEU A 43 45.33 11.11 12.03
C LEU A 43 45.81 12.15 11.01
N ILE A 44 46.74 13.03 11.39
CA ILE A 44 47.39 13.97 10.47
C ILE A 44 48.22 13.20 9.42
N ARG A 45 48.95 12.17 9.86
CA ARG A 45 49.82 11.38 8.97
C ARG A 45 49.01 10.52 8.01
N ASP A 46 47.96 9.88 8.51
CA ASP A 46 47.06 9.05 7.73
C ASP A 46 45.64 9.16 8.28
N PHE A 47 44.79 9.88 7.54
CA PHE A 47 43.40 10.06 7.94
C PHE A 47 42.53 8.81 7.72
N THR A 48 43.02 7.80 6.98
CA THR A 48 42.30 6.55 6.67
C THR A 48 42.57 5.43 7.66
N ILE A 49 43.60 5.57 8.50
CA ILE A 49 44.04 4.57 9.46
C ILE A 49 42.88 3.98 10.30
N GLU A 50 42.86 2.66 10.46
CA GLU A 50 41.79 2.00 11.22
C GLU A 50 41.97 2.17 12.74
N ARG A 51 40.87 2.02 13.48
CA ARG A 51 40.91 2.12 14.96
C ARG A 51 41.71 1.00 15.61
N SER A 52 41.69 -0.19 15.01
CA SER A 52 42.48 -1.37 15.39
C SER A 52 43.98 -1.10 15.23
N GLU A 53 44.36 -0.49 14.13
CA GLU A 53 45.75 -0.15 13.83
C GLU A 53 46.27 0.97 14.73
N MET A 54 45.50 2.05 14.92
CA MET A 54 45.83 3.11 15.88
C MET A 54 46.01 2.56 17.31
N ALA A 55 45.13 1.65 17.73
CA ALA A 55 45.23 0.99 19.03
C ALA A 55 46.54 0.20 19.18
N SER A 56 46.93 -0.51 18.12
CA SER A 56 48.16 -1.30 18.06
C SER A 56 49.41 -0.41 18.11
N ILE A 57 49.44 0.68 17.33
CA ILE A 57 50.57 1.62 17.30
C ILE A 57 50.73 2.35 18.63
N CYS A 58 49.63 2.81 19.23
CA CYS A 58 49.66 3.52 20.50
C CYS A 58 49.76 2.59 21.72
N GLY A 59 49.65 1.27 21.55
CA GLY A 59 49.69 0.29 22.64
C GLY A 59 48.52 0.43 23.64
N ILE A 60 47.34 0.82 23.17
CA ILE A 60 46.16 1.08 24.00
C ILE A 60 44.90 0.41 23.43
N SER A 61 43.80 0.43 24.18
CA SER A 61 42.56 -0.18 23.71
C SER A 61 41.88 0.62 22.59
N SER A 62 41.17 -0.05 21.67
CA SER A 62 40.37 0.62 20.63
C SER A 62 39.25 1.52 21.20
N GLN A 63 38.82 1.25 22.44
CA GLN A 63 37.84 2.07 23.15
C GLN A 63 38.45 3.39 23.64
N GLU A 64 39.71 3.37 24.08
CA GLU A 64 40.46 4.59 24.41
C GLU A 64 40.75 5.42 23.17
N ILE A 65 41.10 4.79 22.05
CA ILE A 65 41.21 5.47 20.74
C ILE A 65 39.89 6.17 20.39
N SER A 66 38.77 5.45 20.47
CA SER A 66 37.44 6.02 20.16
C SER A 66 37.10 7.21 21.07
N SER A 67 37.51 7.14 22.35
CA SER A 67 37.33 8.24 23.31
C SER A 67 38.24 9.43 23.02
N ALA A 68 39.47 9.19 22.55
CA ALA A 68 40.42 10.22 22.16
C ALA A 68 39.95 10.95 20.89
N VAL A 69 39.55 10.23 19.84
CA VAL A 69 38.99 10.81 18.61
C VAL A 69 37.79 11.70 18.91
N LYS A 70 36.83 11.22 19.73
CA LYS A 70 35.68 12.03 20.14
C LYS A 70 36.06 13.33 20.87
N LYS A 71 37.12 13.31 21.68
CA LYS A 71 37.62 14.51 22.37
C LYS A 71 38.26 15.49 21.40
N ILE A 72 39.05 14.98 20.45
CA ILE A 72 39.66 15.78 19.38
C ILE A 72 38.57 16.50 18.60
N GLU A 73 37.61 15.76 18.06
CA GLU A 73 36.50 16.33 17.30
C GLU A 73 35.70 17.35 18.12
N LYS A 74 35.42 17.06 19.40
CA LYS A 74 34.70 18.00 20.27
C LYS A 74 35.48 19.29 20.48
N SER A 75 36.78 19.20 20.72
CA SER A 75 37.67 20.36 20.86
C SER A 75 37.63 21.23 19.62
N LEU A 76 37.80 20.62 18.44
CA LEU A 76 37.84 21.33 17.17
C LEU A 76 36.49 21.95 16.79
N ARG A 77 35.36 21.25 17.03
CA ARG A 77 34.01 21.81 16.85
C ARG A 77 33.74 23.02 17.73
N GLN A 78 34.37 23.11 18.90
CA GLN A 78 34.29 24.25 19.80
C GLN A 78 35.27 25.38 19.43
N GLY A 79 36.03 25.24 18.33
CA GLY A 79 37.04 26.21 17.91
C GLY A 79 38.31 26.17 18.77
N HIS A 80 38.52 25.13 19.57
CA HIS A 80 39.70 24.99 20.42
C HIS A 80 40.82 24.24 19.71
N LEU A 81 42.02 24.83 19.70
CA LEU A 81 43.25 24.19 19.25
C LEU A 81 43.71 23.13 20.26
N LEU A 82 44.27 22.03 19.74
CA LEU A 82 44.91 21.01 20.57
C LEU A 82 46.29 21.48 21.00
N ILE A 83 46.46 21.59 22.32
CA ILE A 83 47.74 21.94 22.95
C ILE A 83 48.76 20.83 22.64
N GLY A 84 49.91 21.22 22.07
CA GLY A 84 50.98 20.29 21.67
C GLY A 84 51.07 20.04 20.16
N LEU A 85 50.16 20.61 19.37
CA LEU A 85 50.26 20.74 17.92
C LEU A 85 50.48 22.22 17.56
N SER A 86 51.21 22.48 16.47
CA SER A 86 51.29 23.80 15.86
C SER A 86 49.95 24.21 15.25
N GLU A 87 49.79 25.51 14.94
CA GLU A 87 48.57 26.02 14.29
C GLU A 87 48.33 25.36 12.93
N GLN A 88 49.39 25.20 12.13
CA GLN A 88 49.33 24.48 10.85
C GLN A 88 48.92 23.01 11.02
N GLU A 89 49.45 22.31 12.02
CA GLU A 89 49.06 20.93 12.32
C GLU A 89 47.60 20.82 12.79
N ASN A 90 47.09 21.81 13.51
CA ASN A 90 45.69 21.85 13.93
C ASN A 90 44.74 22.06 12.74
N GLU A 91 45.07 22.95 11.80
CA GLU A 91 44.29 23.10 10.56
C GLU A 91 44.37 21.82 9.71
N THR A 92 45.55 21.23 9.57
CA THR A 92 45.73 19.95 8.84
C THR A 92 44.91 18.84 9.50
N LEU A 93 44.89 18.76 10.83
CA LEU A 93 44.09 17.78 11.56
C LEU A 93 42.59 17.97 11.30
N LYS A 94 42.13 19.22 11.26
CA LYS A 94 40.73 19.55 10.96
C LYS A 94 40.36 19.08 9.55
N ASP A 95 41.20 19.37 8.56
CA ASP A 95 41.03 18.89 7.18
C ASP A 95 41.05 17.35 7.11
N CYS A 96 41.98 16.69 7.81
CA CYS A 96 42.07 15.24 7.86
C CYS A 96 40.82 14.59 8.48
N LEU A 97 40.27 15.17 9.55
CA LEU A 97 39.02 14.69 10.15
C LEU A 97 37.83 14.88 9.21
N GLU A 98 37.77 16.01 8.52
CA GLU A 98 36.73 16.24 7.52
C GLU A 98 36.84 15.25 6.34
N LEU A 99 38.05 15.00 5.83
CA LEU A 99 38.33 13.99 4.81
C LEU A 99 37.96 12.59 5.29
N ARG A 100 38.24 12.27 6.56
CA ARG A 100 37.87 10.98 7.16
C ARG A 100 36.35 10.82 7.25
N ASP A 101 35.64 11.85 7.68
CA ASP A 101 34.16 11.83 7.73
C ASP A 101 33.57 11.70 6.32
N ARG A 102 34.12 12.43 5.34
CA ARG A 102 33.73 12.30 3.92
C ARG A 102 33.98 10.89 3.41
N ASN A 103 35.11 10.27 3.74
CA ASN A 103 35.44 8.90 3.32
C ASN A 103 34.53 7.86 3.99
N LYS A 104 34.18 8.07 5.27
CA LYS A 104 33.21 7.24 5.98
C LYS A 104 31.82 7.33 5.33
N ARG A 105 31.33 8.54 5.05
CA ARG A 105 30.08 8.73 4.29
C ARG A 105 30.19 8.07 2.92
N TYR A 106 31.32 8.24 2.23
CA TYR A 106 31.55 7.66 0.91
C TYR A 106 31.42 6.12 0.89
N SER A 107 31.93 5.45 1.92
CA SER A 107 31.85 3.99 2.06
C SER A 107 30.47 3.52 2.51
N GLU A 108 29.83 4.20 3.48
CA GLU A 108 28.48 3.88 3.96
C GLU A 108 27.40 4.09 2.88
N ASP A 109 27.62 5.05 1.97
CA ASP A 109 26.65 5.44 0.94
C ASP A 109 26.89 4.77 -0.42
N LEU A 110 27.60 3.64 -0.46
CA LEU A 110 27.88 2.92 -1.72
C LEU A 110 26.59 2.61 -2.49
N LEU A 111 25.57 2.09 -1.81
CA LEU A 111 24.28 1.77 -2.43
C LEU A 111 23.58 3.02 -2.95
N ILE A 112 23.57 4.10 -2.17
CA ILE A 112 22.96 5.38 -2.54
C ILE A 112 23.61 5.92 -3.80
N ARG A 113 24.95 5.90 -3.88
CA ARG A 113 25.69 6.35 -5.06
C ARG A 113 25.40 5.49 -6.28
N SER A 114 25.36 4.16 -6.13
CA SER A 114 25.04 3.25 -7.23
C SER A 114 23.63 3.50 -7.78
N VAL A 115 22.65 3.64 -6.89
CA VAL A 115 21.27 3.99 -7.29
C VAL A 115 21.22 5.37 -7.95
N ALA A 116 21.90 6.37 -7.40
CA ALA A 116 21.96 7.71 -7.98
C ALA A 116 22.55 7.71 -9.40
N ARG A 117 23.62 6.94 -9.65
CA ARG A 117 24.22 6.80 -10.98
C ARG A 117 23.29 6.11 -11.97
N ILE A 118 22.51 5.11 -11.54
CA ILE A 118 21.49 4.48 -12.39
C ILE A 118 20.39 5.49 -12.75
N LEU A 119 19.91 6.25 -11.76
CA LEU A 119 18.90 7.30 -11.99
C LEU A 119 19.40 8.44 -12.88
N LEU A 120 20.70 8.76 -12.80
CA LEU A 120 21.33 9.69 -13.73
C LEU A 120 21.34 9.15 -15.16
N LYS A 121 21.52 7.85 -15.38
CA LYS A 121 21.43 7.27 -16.73
C LYS A 121 19.99 7.22 -17.22
N ASP A 122 19.09 6.69 -16.41
CA ASP A 122 17.67 6.58 -16.71
C ASP A 122 16.82 6.81 -15.45
N HIS A 123 16.28 8.02 -15.38
CA HIS A 123 15.46 8.49 -14.27
C HIS A 123 14.06 7.86 -14.22
N LEU A 124 13.61 7.13 -15.26
CA LEU A 124 12.28 6.50 -15.28
C LEU A 124 12.28 5.06 -14.77
N LEU A 125 13.45 4.48 -14.51
CA LEU A 125 13.56 3.12 -13.99
C LEU A 125 12.83 2.95 -12.66
N THR A 126 11.98 1.93 -12.59
CA THR A 126 11.26 1.57 -11.36
C THR A 126 12.21 1.01 -10.31
N GLY A 127 11.83 1.12 -9.03
CA GLY A 127 12.63 0.57 -7.93
C GLY A 127 12.89 -0.94 -8.08
N ASN A 128 11.98 -1.68 -8.72
CA ASN A 128 12.16 -3.11 -9.02
C ASN A 128 13.24 -3.35 -10.09
N GLN A 129 13.27 -2.53 -11.14
CA GLN A 129 14.29 -2.64 -12.18
C GLN A 129 15.69 -2.35 -11.61
N ILE A 130 15.81 -1.29 -10.81
CA ILE A 130 17.06 -0.93 -10.13
C ILE A 130 17.49 -2.02 -9.14
N ALA A 131 16.55 -2.59 -8.40
CA ALA A 131 16.79 -3.70 -7.48
C ALA A 131 17.38 -4.93 -8.20
N ASN A 132 16.83 -5.27 -9.37
CA ASN A 132 17.33 -6.36 -10.18
C ASN A 132 18.73 -6.07 -10.74
N GLU A 133 18.99 -4.85 -11.21
CA GLU A 133 20.30 -4.44 -11.74
C GLU A 133 21.41 -4.48 -10.67
N LEU A 134 21.09 -4.07 -9.44
CA LEU A 134 22.04 -4.04 -8.33
C LEU A 134 22.07 -5.34 -7.52
N ASN A 135 21.25 -6.34 -7.86
CA ASN A 135 21.05 -7.56 -7.08
C ASN A 135 20.74 -7.26 -5.60
N GLU A 136 19.85 -6.30 -5.37
CA GLU A 136 19.51 -5.79 -4.05
C GLU A 136 18.01 -5.92 -3.78
N LYS A 137 17.63 -5.87 -2.50
CA LYS A 137 16.20 -5.93 -2.14
C LYS A 137 15.51 -4.61 -2.52
N THR A 138 14.33 -4.67 -3.12
CA THR A 138 13.53 -3.48 -3.48
C THR A 138 13.34 -2.50 -2.31
N MET A 139 13.16 -3.03 -1.09
CA MET A 139 13.06 -2.22 0.13
C MET A 139 14.30 -1.34 0.38
N ASN A 140 15.49 -1.86 0.12
CA ASN A 140 16.75 -1.13 0.26
C ASN A 140 16.84 -0.03 -0.80
N ILE A 141 16.43 -0.32 -2.03
CA ILE A 141 16.38 0.66 -3.12
C ILE A 141 15.39 1.79 -2.80
N SER A 142 14.19 1.47 -2.33
CA SER A 142 13.21 2.48 -1.93
C SER A 142 13.74 3.41 -0.84
N ARG A 143 14.43 2.85 0.16
CA ARG A 143 15.11 3.64 1.21
C ARG A 143 16.25 4.50 0.64
N ALA A 144 17.03 3.95 -0.29
CA ALA A 144 18.10 4.69 -0.96
C ALA A 144 17.53 5.85 -1.77
N ILE A 145 16.50 5.64 -2.59
CA ILE A 145 15.82 6.69 -3.36
C ILE A 145 15.29 7.79 -2.44
N LYS A 146 14.66 7.42 -1.31
CA LYS A 146 14.20 8.39 -0.32
C LYS A 146 15.36 9.26 0.21
N LYS A 147 16.45 8.63 0.64
CA LYS A 147 17.65 9.35 1.10
C LYS A 147 18.26 10.22 0.00
N ILE A 148 18.22 9.78 -1.26
CA ILE A 148 18.70 10.60 -2.38
C ILE A 148 17.88 11.88 -2.46
N LYS A 149 16.55 11.79 -2.45
CA LYS A 149 15.65 12.96 -2.50
C LYS A 149 15.94 13.96 -1.38
N GLU A 150 16.07 13.47 -0.16
CA GLU A 150 16.42 14.30 1.01
C GLU A 150 17.76 15.01 0.79
N ARG A 151 18.80 14.28 0.37
CA ARG A 151 20.16 14.83 0.24
C ARG A 151 20.38 15.75 -0.95
N VAL A 152 19.68 15.54 -2.06
CA VAL A 152 19.76 16.45 -3.22
C VAL A 152 18.87 17.69 -3.05
N GLY A 153 18.10 17.77 -1.95
CA GLY A 153 17.24 18.90 -1.65
C GLY A 153 15.92 18.91 -2.42
N TYR A 154 15.40 17.75 -2.82
CA TYR A 154 14.08 17.67 -3.46
C TYR A 154 12.94 17.97 -2.48
N ASP A 155 13.05 17.48 -1.24
CA ASP A 155 12.03 17.63 -0.18
C ASP A 155 12.38 18.76 0.81
N LEU A 156 13.45 19.54 0.57
CA LEU A 156 13.89 20.60 1.48
C LEU A 156 13.13 21.90 1.21
N ASP A 157 12.59 22.48 2.28
CA ASP A 157 12.01 23.82 2.22
C ASP A 157 13.14 24.88 2.14
N PRO A 158 13.03 25.92 1.30
CA PRO A 158 14.08 26.93 1.14
C PRO A 158 14.44 27.72 2.40
N LEU A 159 13.71 27.54 3.50
CA LEU A 159 13.89 28.25 4.78
C LEU A 159 14.50 27.38 5.89
N GLU A 160 14.76 26.09 5.67
CA GLU A 160 15.43 25.27 6.68
C GLU A 160 16.94 25.52 6.65
N ASP A 161 17.53 25.80 7.83
CA ASP A 161 18.98 25.82 8.01
C ASP A 161 19.52 24.38 7.86
N ILE A 162 20.25 24.13 6.77
CA ILE A 162 20.77 22.80 6.46
C ILE A 162 22.18 22.67 7.05
N ASP A 163 22.30 21.88 8.13
CA ASP A 163 23.58 21.56 8.78
C ASP A 163 24.47 20.60 7.94
N GLU A 164 23.92 19.93 6.93
CA GLU A 164 24.63 18.97 6.08
C GLU A 164 24.88 19.46 4.65
N PRO A 165 26.03 19.13 4.04
CA PRO A 165 26.28 19.49 2.64
C PRO A 165 25.26 18.82 1.72
N ILE A 166 24.55 19.63 0.93
CA ILE A 166 23.58 19.19 -0.08
C ILE A 166 24.34 18.44 -1.18
N GLY A 167 23.86 17.25 -1.52
CA GLY A 167 24.37 16.41 -2.59
C GLY A 167 24.82 15.01 -2.14
N ILE A 168 24.98 14.12 -3.11
CA ILE A 168 25.47 12.76 -2.88
C ILE A 168 27.01 12.75 -2.94
N SER A 169 27.63 12.29 -1.86
CA SER A 169 29.09 12.15 -1.80
C SER A 169 29.61 11.22 -2.90
N GLY A 170 30.56 11.71 -3.71
CA GLY A 170 31.15 10.98 -4.83
C GLY A 170 30.46 11.17 -6.19
N LEU A 171 29.49 12.08 -6.27
CA LEU A 171 29.04 12.71 -7.51
C LEU A 171 29.63 14.13 -7.60
N SER A 172 29.89 14.59 -8.82
CA SER A 172 30.26 15.98 -9.08
C SER A 172 29.08 16.92 -8.80
N GLN A 173 29.35 18.21 -8.63
CA GLN A 173 28.30 19.21 -8.43
C GLN A 173 27.28 19.21 -9.59
N ARG A 174 27.77 19.13 -10.83
CA ARG A 174 26.92 19.05 -12.03
C ARG A 174 26.03 17.80 -12.03
N GLU A 175 26.58 16.65 -11.65
CA GLU A 175 25.80 15.41 -11.53
C GLU A 175 24.74 15.51 -10.43
N ASN A 176 25.02 16.18 -9.31
CA ASN A 176 24.04 16.40 -8.25
C ASN A 176 22.90 17.33 -8.70
N GLU A 177 23.22 18.41 -9.42
CA GLU A 177 22.23 19.32 -10.02
C GLU A 177 21.37 18.60 -11.08
N GLU A 178 22.00 17.80 -11.94
CA GLU A 178 21.30 16.98 -12.94
C GLU A 178 20.40 15.93 -12.29
N LEU A 179 20.87 15.29 -11.22
CA LEU A 179 20.09 14.31 -10.47
C LEU A 179 18.85 14.95 -9.83
N LEU A 180 18.98 16.14 -9.26
CA LEU A 180 17.85 16.91 -8.73
C LEU A 180 16.83 17.23 -9.82
N TYR A 181 17.29 17.71 -10.98
CA TYR A 181 16.41 17.97 -12.13
C TYR A 181 15.68 16.69 -12.58
N LYS A 182 16.39 15.59 -12.75
CA LYS A 182 15.83 14.30 -13.16
C LYS A 182 14.83 13.74 -12.16
N ILE A 183 15.12 13.82 -10.87
CA ILE A 183 14.17 13.42 -9.81
C ILE A 183 12.92 14.29 -9.87
N THR A 184 13.07 15.60 -10.03
CA THR A 184 11.94 16.52 -10.11
C THR A 184 11.04 16.20 -11.31
N THR A 185 11.62 15.93 -12.47
CA THR A 185 10.89 15.53 -13.68
C THR A 185 10.18 14.19 -13.48
N ARG A 186 10.88 13.19 -12.94
CA ARG A 186 10.32 11.87 -12.62
C ARG A 186 9.08 11.99 -11.75
N GLU A 187 9.12 12.78 -10.68
CA GLU A 187 8.00 12.92 -9.76
C GLU A 187 6.80 13.62 -10.40
N LYS A 188 7.03 14.65 -11.22
CA LYS A 188 5.97 15.30 -12.02
C LYS A 188 5.28 14.31 -12.96
N GLU A 189 6.04 13.45 -13.63
CA GLU A 189 5.49 12.43 -14.52
C GLU A 189 4.70 11.36 -13.75
N ILE A 190 5.23 10.89 -12.61
CA ILE A 190 4.54 9.95 -11.74
C ILE A 190 3.22 10.55 -11.25
N GLU A 191 3.20 11.82 -10.87
CA GLU A 191 1.99 12.50 -10.42
C GLU A 191 0.98 12.72 -11.55
N ALA A 192 1.43 13.11 -12.74
CA ALA A 192 0.58 13.26 -13.91
C ALA A 192 -0.07 11.91 -14.30
N GLU A 193 0.67 10.82 -14.27
CA GLU A 193 0.16 9.48 -14.55
C GLU A 193 -0.84 9.01 -13.48
N LYS A 194 -0.58 9.28 -12.20
CA LYS A 194 -1.53 9.01 -11.11
C LYS A 194 -2.85 9.76 -11.33
N ARG A 195 -2.78 11.04 -11.71
CA ARG A 195 -3.95 11.88 -12.01
C ARG A 195 -4.74 11.35 -13.20
N ARG A 196 -4.06 10.94 -14.28
CA ARG A 196 -4.69 10.32 -15.46
C ARG A 196 -5.46 9.05 -15.10
N ARG A 197 -4.84 8.13 -14.33
CA ARG A 197 -5.51 6.90 -13.86
C ARG A 197 -6.65 7.16 -12.88
N GLN A 198 -6.62 8.28 -12.16
CA GLN A 198 -7.72 8.66 -11.30
C GLN A 198 -8.92 9.14 -12.15
N GLN A 199 -8.68 10.00 -13.14
CA GLN A 199 -9.72 10.47 -14.07
C GLN A 199 -10.36 9.30 -14.84
N GLU A 200 -9.56 8.34 -15.30
CA GLU A 200 -10.07 7.14 -15.99
C GLU A 200 -11.00 6.31 -15.08
N ARG A 201 -10.61 6.11 -13.82
CA ARG A 201 -11.45 5.40 -12.83
C ARG A 201 -12.73 6.16 -12.52
N GLU A 202 -12.68 7.48 -12.40
CA GLU A 202 -13.86 8.32 -12.16
C GLU A 202 -14.82 8.26 -13.36
N LEU A 203 -14.30 8.30 -14.59
CA LEU A 203 -15.10 8.12 -15.82
C LEU A 203 -15.72 6.72 -15.90
N GLU A 204 -14.98 5.67 -15.54
CA GLU A 204 -15.51 4.30 -15.51
C GLU A 204 -16.64 4.16 -14.49
N ILE A 205 -16.49 4.75 -13.29
CA ILE A 205 -17.52 4.77 -12.26
C ILE A 205 -18.76 5.54 -12.76
N ALA A 206 -18.57 6.75 -13.31
CA ALA A 206 -19.67 7.55 -13.85
C ALA A 206 -20.41 6.84 -14.99
N ASN A 207 -19.68 6.17 -15.89
CA ASN A 207 -20.26 5.38 -16.98
C ASN A 207 -21.05 4.18 -16.43
N ARG A 208 -20.49 3.48 -15.43
CA ARG A 208 -21.18 2.36 -14.76
C ARG A 208 -22.46 2.81 -14.05
N GLU A 209 -22.46 3.98 -13.42
CA GLU A 209 -23.64 4.56 -12.77
C GLU A 209 -24.70 4.97 -13.80
N SER A 210 -24.32 5.67 -14.86
CA SER A 210 -25.22 6.03 -15.97
C SER A 210 -25.89 4.80 -16.60
N MET A 211 -25.14 3.72 -16.82
CA MET A 211 -25.69 2.46 -17.34
C MET A 211 -26.61 1.75 -16.34
N ARG A 212 -26.38 1.88 -15.03
CA ARG A 212 -27.33 1.39 -14.01
C ARG A 212 -28.64 2.15 -14.08
N ASP A 213 -28.61 3.47 -14.23
CA ASP A 213 -29.81 4.30 -14.33
C ASP A 213 -30.63 3.99 -15.60
N ILE A 214 -29.95 3.78 -16.73
CA ILE A 214 -30.60 3.34 -17.99
C ILE A 214 -31.25 1.95 -17.82
N ASN A 215 -30.55 1.02 -17.16
CA ASN A 215 -31.08 -0.31 -16.90
C ASN A 215 -32.27 -0.30 -15.94
N ILE A 216 -32.27 0.56 -14.92
CA ILE A 216 -33.41 0.75 -14.02
C ILE A 216 -34.61 1.35 -14.78
N ARG A 217 -34.39 2.40 -15.58
CA ARG A 217 -35.45 3.03 -16.38
C ARG A 217 -36.03 2.09 -17.44
N SER A 218 -35.21 1.26 -18.09
CA SER A 218 -35.68 0.28 -19.08
C SER A 218 -36.40 -0.91 -18.45
N ARG A 219 -36.00 -1.36 -17.26
CA ARG A 219 -36.70 -2.41 -16.51
C ARG A 219 -38.09 -1.95 -16.06
N ASN A 220 -38.24 -0.69 -15.66
CA ASN A 220 -39.53 -0.11 -15.29
C ASN A 220 -40.47 0.08 -16.50
N LYS A 221 -39.94 0.34 -17.70
CA LYS A 221 -40.75 0.35 -18.94
C LYS A 221 -41.25 -1.04 -19.37
N LYS A 222 -40.62 -2.12 -18.91
CA LYS A 222 -41.06 -3.52 -19.17
C LYS A 222 -42.06 -4.06 -18.15
N VAL A 223 -42.63 -3.21 -17.28
CA VAL A 223 -43.89 -3.55 -16.61
C VAL A 223 -44.99 -3.49 -17.68
N CYS A 224 -45.03 -4.55 -18.49
CA CYS A 224 -46.06 -4.81 -19.48
C CYS A 224 -47.42 -4.65 -18.82
N LYS A 225 -48.29 -3.82 -19.40
CA LYS A 225 -49.72 -3.85 -19.13
C LYS A 225 -50.15 -5.31 -19.18
N LYS A 226 -50.62 -5.88 -18.06
CA LYS A 226 -51.19 -7.22 -18.05
C LYS A 226 -52.27 -7.24 -19.14
N PRO A 227 -52.25 -8.18 -20.11
CA PRO A 227 -53.33 -8.28 -21.07
C PRO A 227 -54.63 -8.51 -20.28
N ALA A 228 -55.67 -7.75 -20.59
CA ALA A 228 -56.95 -7.85 -19.89
C ALA A 228 -57.44 -9.31 -19.93
N THR A 229 -57.53 -9.94 -18.76
CA THR A 229 -58.21 -11.23 -18.60
C THR A 229 -59.71 -10.95 -18.54
N ILE A 230 -60.45 -11.52 -19.47
CA ILE A 230 -61.92 -11.52 -19.42
C ILE A 230 -62.38 -12.49 -18.33
N SER A 231 -63.42 -12.15 -17.57
CA SER A 231 -64.05 -13.09 -16.63
C SER A 231 -64.81 -14.18 -17.37
N ASP A 232 -65.17 -15.28 -16.67
CA ASP A 232 -66.03 -16.33 -17.24
C ASP A 232 -67.38 -15.77 -17.72
N GLU A 233 -67.97 -14.83 -16.96
CA GLU A 233 -69.19 -14.11 -17.36
C GLU A 233 -68.98 -13.24 -18.60
N GLY A 234 -67.90 -12.46 -18.63
CA GLY A 234 -67.59 -11.62 -19.79
C GLY A 234 -67.32 -12.44 -21.05
N LEU A 235 -66.71 -13.61 -20.91
CA LEU A 235 -66.49 -14.54 -22.01
C LEU A 235 -67.81 -15.11 -22.52
N ALA A 236 -68.75 -15.44 -21.62
CA ALA A 236 -70.07 -15.92 -21.98
C ALA A 236 -70.88 -14.84 -22.72
N ASP A 237 -70.83 -13.59 -22.27
CA ASP A 237 -71.46 -12.46 -22.97
C ASP A 237 -70.84 -12.18 -24.33
N TRP A 238 -69.51 -12.21 -24.43
CA TRP A 238 -68.83 -12.08 -25.70
C TRP A 238 -69.23 -13.20 -26.67
N ASN A 239 -69.29 -14.44 -26.19
CA ASN A 239 -69.76 -15.57 -27.00
C ASN A 239 -71.21 -15.39 -27.46
N ARG A 240 -72.13 -14.90 -26.61
CA ARG A 240 -73.52 -14.60 -27.01
C ARG A 240 -73.62 -13.56 -28.12
N MET A 241 -72.74 -12.55 -28.09
CA MET A 241 -72.73 -11.47 -29.06
C MET A 241 -72.16 -11.90 -30.42
N HIS A 242 -71.19 -12.83 -30.42
CA HIS A 242 -70.41 -13.17 -31.61
C HIS A 242 -70.60 -14.59 -32.15
N TYR A 243 -71.22 -15.51 -31.40
CA TYR A 243 -71.57 -16.85 -31.89
C TYR A 243 -73.07 -16.99 -32.13
N ASP A 244 -73.42 -17.71 -33.19
CA ASP A 244 -74.79 -18.10 -33.46
C ASP A 244 -75.13 -19.39 -32.69
N PRO A 245 -76.10 -19.36 -31.75
CA PRO A 245 -76.41 -20.50 -30.88
C PRO A 245 -76.88 -21.76 -31.62
N GLN A 246 -77.46 -21.60 -32.82
CA GLN A 246 -78.03 -22.71 -33.58
C GLN A 246 -76.97 -23.48 -34.39
N THR A 247 -75.94 -22.78 -34.85
CA THR A 247 -74.91 -23.35 -35.73
C THR A 247 -73.58 -23.57 -35.03
N GLY A 248 -73.37 -22.95 -33.86
CA GLY A 248 -72.10 -23.00 -33.13
C GLY A 248 -70.95 -22.29 -33.84
N GLN A 249 -71.23 -21.53 -34.91
CA GLN A 249 -70.24 -20.78 -35.68
C GLN A 249 -70.21 -19.31 -35.26
N VAL A 250 -69.05 -18.66 -35.45
CA VAL A 250 -68.92 -17.21 -35.27
C VAL A 250 -69.80 -16.53 -36.32
N ARG A 251 -70.71 -15.65 -35.90
CA ARG A 251 -71.53 -14.85 -36.81
C ARG A 251 -70.63 -14.11 -37.80
N GLY A 252 -70.79 -14.40 -39.10
CA GLY A 252 -69.99 -13.81 -40.18
C GLY A 252 -68.90 -14.73 -40.77
N MET A 253 -68.66 -15.92 -40.20
CA MET A 253 -67.83 -16.96 -40.84
C MET A 253 -68.72 -18.12 -41.29
N GLN A 254 -68.77 -18.39 -42.59
CA GLN A 254 -69.48 -19.54 -43.13
C GLN A 254 -68.48 -20.67 -43.42
N TYR A 255 -68.63 -21.80 -42.73
CA TYR A 255 -67.80 -22.98 -42.94
C TYR A 255 -68.44 -23.88 -44.01
N ASP A 256 -67.73 -24.12 -45.12
CA ASP A 256 -68.19 -25.08 -46.12
C ASP A 256 -67.76 -26.50 -45.74
N ILE A 257 -68.76 -27.31 -45.40
CA ILE A 257 -68.60 -28.66 -44.86
C ILE A 257 -68.00 -29.62 -45.91
N LYS A 258 -68.24 -29.36 -47.22
CA LYS A 258 -67.72 -30.24 -48.29
C LYS A 258 -66.24 -30.03 -48.57
N THR A 259 -65.75 -28.81 -48.43
CA THR A 259 -64.38 -28.45 -48.80
C THR A 259 -63.44 -28.31 -47.59
N LYS A 260 -63.97 -28.40 -46.36
CA LYS A 260 -63.24 -28.12 -45.10
C LYS A 260 -62.47 -26.80 -45.15
N LYS A 261 -63.03 -25.79 -45.80
CA LYS A 261 -62.44 -24.44 -45.90
C LYS A 261 -63.45 -23.42 -45.39
N VAL A 262 -62.93 -22.41 -44.67
CA VAL A 262 -63.70 -21.22 -44.30
C VAL A 262 -63.89 -20.40 -45.57
N LEU A 263 -65.13 -20.21 -46.00
CA LEU A 263 -65.45 -19.26 -47.07
C LEU A 263 -65.58 -17.88 -46.42
N ASP A 264 -64.51 -17.10 -46.53
CA ASP A 264 -64.46 -15.70 -46.10
C ASP A 264 -65.39 -14.88 -47.00
N HIS A 265 -66.50 -14.37 -46.46
CA HIS A 265 -67.35 -13.36 -47.10
C HIS A 265 -67.54 -12.16 -46.17
N SER A 266 -66.44 -11.50 -45.80
CA SER A 266 -66.43 -10.06 -45.49
C SER A 266 -64.99 -9.54 -45.41
N TYR A 267 -64.79 -8.26 -45.76
CA TYR A 267 -63.51 -7.57 -45.97
C TYR A 267 -62.57 -7.45 -44.75
N LEU A 268 -62.74 -8.25 -43.71
CA LEU A 268 -61.93 -8.24 -42.50
C LEU A 268 -61.68 -9.67 -42.02
N GLY A 269 -60.86 -10.43 -42.75
CA GLY A 269 -60.35 -11.75 -42.35
C GLY A 269 -59.40 -11.71 -41.14
N ARG A 270 -59.81 -11.04 -40.07
CA ARG A 270 -59.14 -11.00 -38.77
C ARG A 270 -60.15 -11.35 -37.71
N LEU A 271 -59.76 -12.25 -36.80
CA LEU A 271 -60.44 -12.47 -35.54
C LEU A 271 -60.79 -11.09 -34.91
N PRO A 272 -62.00 -10.90 -34.33
CA PRO A 272 -62.37 -9.62 -33.74
C PRO A 272 -61.25 -9.10 -32.85
N ALA A 273 -60.92 -7.81 -32.96
CA ALA A 273 -59.78 -7.21 -32.25
C ALA A 273 -59.85 -7.42 -30.73
N ASP A 274 -61.07 -7.64 -30.24
CA ASP A 274 -61.44 -7.78 -28.84
C ASP A 274 -61.49 -9.24 -28.37
N MET A 275 -61.05 -10.20 -29.22
CA MET A 275 -61.00 -11.60 -28.83
C MET A 275 -60.11 -11.77 -27.58
N PRO A 276 -60.63 -12.41 -26.51
CA PRO A 276 -59.85 -12.71 -25.34
C PRO A 276 -58.63 -13.57 -25.68
N ARG A 277 -57.42 -13.04 -25.46
CA ARG A 277 -56.18 -13.73 -25.83
C ARG A 277 -55.86 -14.94 -24.94
N ARG A 278 -56.54 -15.10 -23.81
CA ARG A 278 -56.42 -16.25 -22.91
C ARG A 278 -57.77 -16.56 -22.26
N TYR A 279 -58.14 -17.83 -22.29
CA TYR A 279 -59.32 -18.35 -21.58
C TYR A 279 -59.05 -18.46 -20.07
N PRO A 280 -60.09 -18.38 -19.23
CA PRO A 280 -60.00 -18.61 -17.79
C PRO A 280 -59.43 -20.01 -17.50
N LYS A 281 -58.46 -20.09 -16.59
CA LYS A 281 -57.87 -21.37 -16.18
C LYS A 281 -58.77 -22.01 -15.11
N LYS A 282 -59.38 -23.16 -15.41
CA LYS A 282 -60.00 -24.00 -14.37
C LYS A 282 -58.91 -24.56 -13.45
N GLN A 283 -58.96 -24.23 -12.16
CA GLN A 283 -58.20 -24.97 -11.15
C GLN A 283 -58.93 -26.29 -10.91
N ILE A 284 -58.47 -27.37 -11.54
CA ILE A 284 -58.96 -28.72 -11.23
C ILE A 284 -58.17 -29.19 -10.01
N ALA A 285 -58.76 -29.09 -8.81
CA ALA A 285 -58.26 -29.77 -7.63
C ALA A 285 -58.63 -31.25 -7.75
N ALA A 286 -57.70 -32.09 -8.18
CA ALA A 286 -57.86 -33.54 -8.12
C ALA A 286 -57.66 -33.99 -6.67
N GLN A 287 -58.75 -34.13 -5.91
CA GLN A 287 -58.78 -35.00 -4.74
C GLN A 287 -58.86 -36.44 -5.24
N LEU A 288 -57.74 -37.15 -5.21
CA LEU A 288 -57.68 -38.59 -5.40
C LEU A 288 -57.46 -39.26 -4.05
N SER A 289 -58.50 -39.99 -3.66
CA SER A 289 -58.64 -40.86 -2.50
C SER A 289 -57.49 -41.84 -2.31
N THR A 290 -57.00 -41.95 -1.07
CA THR A 290 -56.22 -43.08 -0.57
C THR A 290 -57.05 -44.37 -0.58
N PRO A 291 -56.41 -45.52 -0.85
CA PRO A 291 -56.31 -46.52 0.22
C PRO A 291 -54.90 -47.12 0.38
N ASP A 292 -54.66 -47.54 1.62
CA ASP A 292 -53.43 -48.08 2.19
C ASP A 292 -52.87 -49.34 1.50
N SER A 293 -51.54 -49.50 1.48
CA SER A 293 -50.86 -50.76 1.83
C SER A 293 -49.32 -50.67 1.68
N TYR A 294 -48.65 -50.55 2.83
CA TYR A 294 -47.41 -51.21 3.27
C TYR A 294 -46.08 -51.18 2.46
N LEU A 295 -45.04 -50.73 3.19
CA LEU A 295 -43.61 -51.10 3.15
C LEU A 295 -42.65 -50.39 2.16
N ILE A 296 -41.90 -49.40 2.70
CA ILE A 296 -40.41 -49.28 2.79
C ILE A 296 -40.03 -47.78 2.92
N PRO A 297 -39.13 -47.39 3.85
CA PRO A 297 -38.75 -46.00 4.08
C PRO A 297 -37.69 -45.53 3.08
N GLY A 298 -37.86 -44.33 2.51
CA GLY A 298 -36.74 -43.65 1.85
C GLY A 298 -37.12 -42.62 0.80
N VAL A 299 -36.58 -41.41 1.01
CA VAL A 299 -36.28 -40.36 0.02
C VAL A 299 -37.41 -39.34 -0.29
N PRO A 300 -37.23 -38.06 0.11
CA PRO A 300 -38.04 -36.97 -0.43
C PRO A 300 -37.68 -36.71 -1.91
N PRO A 301 -38.67 -36.35 -2.76
CA PRO A 301 -38.44 -36.18 -4.19
C PRO A 301 -37.45 -35.05 -4.47
N LYS A 302 -36.38 -35.38 -5.19
CA LYS A 302 -35.43 -34.42 -5.76
C LYS A 302 -36.16 -33.46 -6.71
N GLY A 303 -35.81 -32.19 -6.55
CA GLY A 303 -36.31 -31.10 -7.38
C GLY A 303 -35.92 -31.21 -8.85
N SER A 304 -36.81 -30.67 -9.68
CA SER A 304 -36.51 -30.28 -11.05
C SER A 304 -35.94 -28.87 -11.03
N GLY A 305 -34.73 -28.74 -11.58
CA GLY A 305 -33.88 -27.57 -11.41
C GLY A 305 -34.32 -26.34 -12.19
N THR A 306 -34.03 -25.18 -11.60
CA THR A 306 -33.62 -23.99 -12.34
C THR A 306 -32.23 -23.59 -11.83
N ALA A 307 -31.32 -23.43 -12.80
CA ALA A 307 -29.91 -23.21 -12.59
C ALA A 307 -29.62 -21.79 -12.09
N ALA A 308 -29.11 -21.67 -10.86
CA ALA A 308 -28.31 -20.52 -10.40
C ALA A 308 -27.54 -20.90 -9.12
N GLY A 309 -26.49 -21.72 -9.25
CA GLY A 309 -25.67 -22.18 -8.12
C GLY A 309 -24.29 -22.68 -8.55
N ARG A 310 -23.40 -21.77 -8.94
CA ARG A 310 -21.93 -21.93 -9.04
C ARG A 310 -21.33 -20.52 -9.04
N ARG A 311 -20.31 -20.10 -8.31
CA ARG A 311 -19.44 -20.64 -7.24
C ARG A 311 -18.86 -19.39 -6.54
N ARG A 312 -18.92 -19.31 -5.22
CA ARG A 312 -17.94 -18.58 -4.40
C ARG A 312 -17.64 -19.46 -3.19
N ILE A 313 -16.54 -20.18 -3.24
CA ILE A 313 -15.86 -20.68 -2.04
C ILE A 313 -14.49 -20.04 -2.08
N GLY A 314 -14.33 -19.00 -1.28
CA GLY A 314 -13.03 -18.42 -0.96
C GLY A 314 -12.34 -19.34 0.05
N VAL A 315 -11.08 -19.61 -0.25
CA VAL A 315 -10.12 -20.35 0.56
C VAL A 315 -9.86 -19.57 1.85
N MET A 316 -10.11 -20.19 3.02
CA MET A 316 -9.48 -19.81 4.28
C MET A 316 -8.29 -20.75 4.51
N GLN A 317 -7.13 -20.14 4.75
CA GLN A 317 -5.86 -20.81 5.03
C GLN A 317 -5.87 -21.51 6.39
N LEU A 318 -5.13 -22.62 6.42
CA LEU A 318 -4.76 -23.42 7.57
C LEU A 318 -3.80 -22.68 8.49
N SER A 319 -4.07 -22.77 9.80
CA SER A 319 -3.10 -22.76 10.90
C SER A 319 -3.52 -23.83 11.89
#